data_AF-A0A820I1M6-F1
#
_entry.id   AF-A0A820I1M6-F1
#
_cell.length_a   1.000
_cell.length_b   1.000
_cell.length_c   1.000
_cell.angle_alpha   90.00
_cell.angle_beta   90.00
_cell.angle_gamma   90.00
#
_symmetry.space_group_name_H-M   'P 1'
#
loop_
_entity.id
_entity.type
_entity.pdbx_description
1 polymer ?
#
loop_
_entity_poly.entity_id
_entity_poly.type
_entity_poly.pdbx_seq_one_letter_code
_entity_poly.pdbx_strand_id
1 'polypeptide(L)'
;MRSNLDFTYDPTNFNGLPDLVRSLQSEGKHYVNIIDPGISPTQPPGTYPPYDEGLKRAIFMTKFNSTELIIGQVSPGLTVFPDFTNASTVEWWTNVAAAFHDIIPFDGIWN
;
A
#
# COMPACT_ATOMS: atom_id res chain seq x y z
N MET A 1 -4.94 -0.23 -9.06
CA MET A 1 -5.01 -1.07 -7.84
C MET A 1 -6.19 -2.02 -7.93
N ARG A 2 -6.14 -3.20 -7.29
CA ARG A 2 -7.30 -4.11 -7.19
C ARG A 2 -8.22 -3.59 -6.09
N SER A 3 -9.47 -3.27 -6.43
CA SER A 3 -10.45 -2.73 -5.47
C SER A 3 -9.95 -1.50 -4.69
N ASN A 4 -9.13 -0.65 -5.32
CA ASN A 4 -8.49 0.53 -4.71
C ASN A 4 -7.60 0.24 -3.49
N LEU A 5 -7.12 -1.00 -3.34
CA LEU A 5 -6.19 -1.36 -2.27
C LEU A 5 -4.74 -1.06 -2.68
N ASP A 6 -4.05 -0.24 -1.89
CA ASP A 6 -2.62 0.02 -2.06
C ASP A 6 -1.78 -1.26 -2.08
N PHE A 7 -0.61 -1.19 -2.74
CA PHE A 7 0.30 -2.33 -2.90
C PHE A 7 -0.36 -3.55 -3.58
N THR A 8 -1.38 -3.32 -4.40
CA THR A 8 -1.99 -4.32 -5.27
C THR A 8 -2.17 -3.79 -6.69
N TYR A 9 -2.25 -4.68 -7.67
CA TYR A 9 -2.74 -4.35 -9.00
C TYR A 9 -3.84 -5.33 -9.42
N ASP A 10 -4.71 -4.89 -10.33
CA ASP A 10 -5.79 -5.72 -10.86
C ASP A 10 -5.27 -6.50 -12.07
N PRO A 11 -5.08 -7.82 -11.98
CA PRO A 11 -4.52 -8.61 -13.08
C PRO A 11 -5.50 -8.81 -14.24
N THR A 12 -6.79 -8.48 -14.08
CA THR A 12 -7.78 -8.56 -15.15
C THR A 12 -7.73 -7.30 -16.00
N ASN A 13 -7.86 -6.13 -15.35
CA ASN A 13 -7.90 -4.85 -16.06
C ASN A 13 -6.51 -4.31 -16.43
N PHE A 14 -5.48 -4.66 -15.65
CA PHE A 14 -4.08 -4.26 -15.85
C PHE A 14 -3.21 -5.50 -16.08
N ASN A 15 -3.72 -6.46 -16.85
CA ASN A 15 -2.96 -7.63 -17.25
C ASN A 15 -1.68 -7.21 -18.00
N GLY A 16 -0.55 -7.84 -17.67
CA GLY A 16 0.75 -7.53 -18.29
C GLY A 16 1.38 -6.21 -17.83
N LEU A 17 0.83 -5.51 -16.83
CA LEU A 17 1.42 -4.27 -16.31
C LEU A 17 2.91 -4.39 -15.93
N PRO A 18 3.38 -5.45 -15.24
CA PRO A 18 4.81 -5.63 -14.98
C PRO A 18 5.68 -5.63 -16.25
N ASP A 19 5.21 -6.26 -17.32
CA ASP A 19 5.94 -6.32 -18.60
C ASP A 19 5.92 -4.98 -19.32
N LEU A 20 4.78 -4.28 -19.28
CA LEU A 20 4.68 -2.92 -19.81
C LEU A 20 5.68 -1.98 -19.13
N VAL A 21 5.78 -2.02 -17.80
CA VAL A 21 6.74 -1.17 -17.05
C VAL A 21 8.17 -1.48 -17.46
N ARG A 22 8.55 -2.77 -17.56
CA ARG A 22 9.88 -3.16 -18.06
C ARG A 22 10.14 -2.68 -19.49
N SER A 23 9.14 -2.74 -20.37
CA SER A 23 9.25 -2.22 -21.74
C SER A 23 9.50 -0.71 -21.74
N LEU A 24 8.76 0.06 -20.95
CA LEU A 24 8.95 1.51 -20.82
C LEU A 24 10.36 1.85 -20.33
N GLN A 25 10.87 1.10 -19.35
CA GLN A 25 12.22 1.27 -18.83
C GLN A 25 13.29 0.96 -19.88
N SER A 26 13.09 -0.06 -20.72
CA SER A 26 14.00 -0.37 -21.83
C SER A 26 14.07 0.74 -22.89
N GLU A 27 13.04 1.59 -22.97
CA GLU A 27 12.98 2.78 -23.83
C GLU A 27 13.51 4.04 -23.13
N GLY A 28 14.03 3.93 -21.90
CA GLY A 28 14.51 5.07 -21.11
C GLY A 28 13.39 5.92 -20.50
N LYS A 29 12.17 5.37 -20.36
CA LYS A 29 11.04 6.02 -19.68
C LYS A 29 10.90 5.49 -18.26
N HIS A 30 10.26 6.26 -17.39
CA HIS A 30 10.02 5.91 -16.00
C HIS A 30 8.53 5.76 -15.72
N TYR A 31 8.19 4.83 -14.82
CA TYR A 31 6.83 4.59 -14.36
C TYR A 31 6.68 5.01 -12.89
N VAL A 32 5.70 5.87 -12.62
CA VAL A 32 5.36 6.33 -11.26
C VAL A 32 3.94 5.91 -10.97
N ASN A 33 3.72 5.23 -9.85
CA ASN A 33 2.38 4.88 -9.38
C ASN A 33 1.97 5.74 -8.18
N ILE A 34 0.67 5.97 -8.05
CA ILE A 34 0.08 6.51 -6.83
C ILE A 34 0.08 5.44 -5.74
N ILE A 35 0.33 5.82 -4.50
CA ILE A 35 0.05 5.05 -3.28
C ILE A 35 -0.63 6.00 -2.30
N ASP A 36 -1.81 5.64 -1.84
CA ASP A 36 -2.53 6.42 -0.83
C ASP A 36 -2.02 6.09 0.59
N PRO A 37 -2.16 7.01 1.56
CA PRO A 37 -1.77 6.74 2.95
C PRO A 37 -2.76 5.82 3.68
N GLY A 38 -3.92 5.54 3.09
CA GLY A 38 -5.04 4.86 3.74
C GLY A 38 -5.06 3.35 3.50
N ILE A 39 -4.99 2.55 4.56
CA ILE A 39 -5.02 1.09 4.46
C ILE A 39 -6.41 0.55 4.82
N SER A 40 -7.02 -0.25 3.95
CA SER A 40 -8.32 -0.90 4.25
C SER A 40 -8.16 -1.98 5.33
N PRO A 41 -9.01 -2.00 6.37
CA PRO A 41 -8.98 -3.01 7.44
C PRO A 41 -9.99 -4.14 7.22
N THR A 42 -10.61 -4.23 6.04
CA THR A 42 -11.82 -5.05 5.84
C THR A 42 -11.57 -6.41 5.20
N GLN A 43 -10.35 -6.66 4.72
CA GLN A 43 -9.99 -7.93 4.10
C GLN A 43 -9.84 -9.04 5.16
N PRO A 44 -10.12 -10.31 4.81
CA PRO A 44 -9.88 -11.43 5.71
C PRO A 44 -8.42 -11.49 6.20
N PRO A 45 -8.17 -11.91 7.46
CA PRO A 45 -6.81 -12.01 7.99
C PRO A 45 -5.88 -12.84 7.08
N GLY A 46 -4.69 -12.32 6.81
CA GLY A 46 -3.68 -12.97 5.96
C GLY A 46 -3.88 -12.78 4.46
N THR A 47 -4.85 -11.99 4.03
CA THR A 47 -5.12 -11.72 2.60
C THR A 47 -4.73 -10.32 2.16
N TYR A 48 -4.38 -9.42 3.10
CA TYR A 48 -3.95 -8.07 2.78
C TYR A 48 -2.75 -7.66 3.65
N PRO A 49 -1.52 -8.05 3.24
CA PRO A 49 -0.30 -7.84 4.02
C PRO A 49 -0.06 -6.41 4.52
N PRO A 50 -0.36 -5.33 3.77
CA PRO A 50 -0.23 -3.97 4.29
C PRO A 50 -1.00 -3.77 5.60
N TYR A 51 -2.24 -4.27 5.68
CA TYR A 51 -3.03 -4.20 6.91
C TYR A 51 -2.54 -5.19 7.97
N ASP A 52 -2.34 -6.45 7.60
CA ASP A 52 -1.97 -7.51 8.55
C ASP A 52 -0.64 -7.22 9.26
N GLU A 53 0.38 -6.78 8.52
CA GLU A 53 1.70 -6.42 9.09
C GLU A 53 1.65 -5.11 9.85
N GLY A 54 0.86 -4.14 9.39
CA GLY A 54 0.67 -2.88 10.10
C GLY A 54 0.01 -3.09 11.46
N LEU A 55 -0.97 -3.99 11.54
CA LEU A 55 -1.65 -4.34 12.77
C LEU A 55 -0.71 -5.05 13.75
N LYS A 56 0.11 -6.00 13.27
CA LYS A 56 1.12 -6.69 14.08
C LYS A 56 2.16 -5.74 14.67
N ARG A 57 2.54 -4.70 13.93
CA ARG A 57 3.53 -3.69 14.33
C ARG A 57 2.93 -2.53 15.14
N ALA A 58 1.61 -2.51 15.35
CA ALA A 58 0.88 -1.45 16.04
C ALA A 58 1.19 -0.03 15.51
N ILE A 59 1.22 0.13 14.18
CA ILE A 59 1.60 1.39 13.51
C ILE A 59 0.42 2.29 13.16
N PHE A 60 -0.82 1.81 13.27
CA PHE A 60 -1.99 2.59 12.91
C PHE A 60 -2.36 3.59 14.01
N MET A 61 -2.80 4.78 13.63
CA MET A 61 -3.27 5.81 14.56
C MET A 61 -4.45 5.32 15.39
N THR A 62 -4.42 5.60 16.70
CA THR A 62 -5.50 5.30 17.64
C THR A 62 -6.23 6.57 18.08
N LYS A 63 -7.45 6.39 18.60
CA LYS A 63 -8.19 7.49 19.23
C LYS A 63 -7.44 7.97 20.48
N PHE A 64 -7.62 9.25 20.82
CA PHE A 64 -6.99 9.85 21.99
C PHE A 64 -7.25 9.03 23.26
N ASN A 65 -6.19 8.70 23.99
CA ASN A 65 -6.22 7.87 25.21
C ASN A 65 -6.91 6.51 25.03
N SER A 66 -6.80 5.88 23.86
CA SER A 66 -7.37 4.57 23.55
C SER A 66 -6.43 3.71 22.72
N THR A 67 -6.66 2.40 22.73
CA THR A 67 -6.04 1.43 21.81
C THR A 67 -6.90 1.18 20.57
N GLU A 68 -8.09 1.79 20.49
CA GLU A 68 -8.99 1.67 19.34
C GLU A 68 -8.46 2.48 18.16
N LEU A 69 -8.41 1.86 16.98
CA LEU A 69 -7.95 2.51 15.74
C LEU A 69 -8.88 3.66 15.34
N ILE A 70 -8.31 4.71 14.75
CA ILE A 70 -9.08 5.71 14.01
C ILE A 70 -9.50 5.08 12.68
N ILE A 71 -10.81 5.06 12.43
CA ILE A 71 -11.39 4.60 11.16
C ILE A 71 -11.91 5.81 10.40
N GLY A 72 -11.38 6.02 9.18
CA GLY A 72 -11.91 6.96 8.20
C GLY A 72 -12.55 6.26 7.00
N GLN A 73 -12.89 7.05 5.99
CA GLN A 73 -13.42 6.54 4.72
C GLN A 73 -12.78 7.29 3.55
N VAL A 74 -12.10 6.55 2.68
CA VAL A 74 -11.47 7.05 1.44
C VAL A 74 -11.75 6.07 0.28
N SER A 75 -10.95 6.10 -0.81
CA SER A 75 -11.20 5.36 -2.05
C SER A 75 -11.49 3.85 -1.89
N PRO A 76 -10.81 3.08 -1.01
CA PRO A 76 -11.15 1.67 -0.73
C PRO A 76 -12.33 1.48 0.24
N GLY A 77 -12.94 2.54 0.76
CA GLY A 77 -13.97 2.48 1.80
C GLY A 77 -13.38 2.71 3.20
N LEU A 78 -13.78 1.88 4.18
CA LEU A 78 -13.25 1.96 5.54
C LEU A 78 -11.73 1.84 5.53
N THR A 79 -11.07 2.68 6.32
CA THR A 79 -9.63 2.89 6.23
C THR A 79 -9.03 3.21 7.59
N VAL A 80 -7.86 2.63 7.87
CA VAL A 80 -6.96 2.99 8.97
C VAL A 80 -5.76 3.74 8.41
N PHE A 81 -5.13 4.56 9.26
CA PHE A 81 -4.05 5.44 8.82
C PHE A 81 -2.76 5.10 9.59
N PRO A 82 -1.67 4.73 8.90
CA PRO A 82 -0.35 4.58 9.51
C PRO A 82 0.13 5.90 10.12
N ASP A 83 0.74 5.83 11.30
CA ASP A 83 1.39 6.96 11.94
C ASP A 83 2.84 7.08 11.46
N PHE A 84 3.11 7.96 10.48
CA PHE A 84 4.46 8.17 9.96
C PHE A 84 5.42 8.88 10.93
N THR A 85 4.96 9.29 12.12
CA THR A 85 5.86 9.75 13.20
C THR A 85 6.46 8.59 14.00
N ASN A 86 5.87 7.40 13.90
CA ASN A 86 6.38 6.17 14.49
C ASN A 86 7.46 5.55 13.58
N ALA A 87 8.65 5.29 14.14
CA ALA A 87 9.77 4.71 13.39
C ALA A 87 9.45 3.32 12.79
N SER A 88 8.62 2.52 13.46
CA SER A 88 8.18 1.21 12.95
C SER A 88 7.34 1.31 11.67
N THR A 89 6.69 2.46 11.45
CA THR A 89 5.91 2.74 10.24
C THR A 89 6.80 2.92 9.03
N VAL A 90 7.96 3.55 9.20
CA VAL A 90 8.93 3.73 8.10
C VAL A 90 9.45 2.37 7.64
N GLU A 91 9.83 1.50 8.58
CA GLU A 91 10.29 0.14 8.24
C GLU A 91 9.18 -0.67 7.55
N TRP A 92 7.95 -0.62 8.07
CA TRP A 92 6.80 -1.27 7.44
C TRP A 92 6.58 -0.75 6.01
N TRP A 93 6.56 0.57 5.81
CA TRP A 93 6.32 1.21 4.52
C TRP A 93 7.38 0.80 3.49
N THR A 94 8.66 0.84 3.87
CA THR A 94 9.76 0.41 3.00
C THR A 94 9.63 -1.07 2.62
N ASN A 95 9.26 -1.94 3.57
CA ASN A 95 9.11 -3.36 3.31
C ASN A 95 7.94 -3.68 2.37
N VAL A 96 6.77 -3.05 2.56
CA VAL A 96 5.61 -3.27 1.66
C VAL A 96 5.84 -2.67 0.29
N ALA A 97 6.52 -1.51 0.20
CA ALA A 97 6.89 -0.90 -1.07
C ALA A 97 7.92 -1.75 -1.82
N ALA A 98 8.93 -2.28 -1.14
CA ALA A 98 9.94 -3.17 -1.73
C ALA A 98 9.30 -4.46 -2.26
N ALA A 99 8.44 -5.11 -1.48
CA ALA A 99 7.71 -6.30 -1.91
C ALA A 99 6.81 -6.04 -3.12
N PHE A 100 6.19 -4.85 -3.21
CA PHE A 100 5.40 -4.47 -4.37
C PHE A 100 6.27 -4.12 -5.59
N HIS A 101 7.45 -3.52 -5.37
CA HIS A 101 8.43 -3.23 -6.41
C HIS A 101 8.94 -4.51 -7.10
N ASP A 102 9.09 -5.61 -6.35
CA ASP A 102 9.46 -6.93 -6.91
C ASP A 102 8.41 -7.46 -7.90
N ILE A 103 7.16 -7.01 -7.80
CA ILE A 103 6.06 -7.38 -8.70
C ILE A 103 6.00 -6.40 -9.88
N ILE A 104 5.98 -5.09 -9.60
CA ILE A 104 5.93 -4.01 -10.58
C ILE A 104 7.12 -3.10 -10.31
N PRO A 105 8.16 -3.08 -11.17
CA PRO A 105 9.38 -2.34 -10.89
C PRO A 105 9.18 -0.83 -11.15
N PHE A 106 8.43 -0.15 -10.29
CA PHE A 106 8.16 1.28 -10.40
C PHE A 106 9.39 2.13 -10.07
N ASP A 107 9.53 3.27 -10.73
CA ASP A 107 10.67 4.19 -10.58
C ASP A 107 10.43 5.29 -9.54
N GLY A 108 9.18 5.42 -9.06
CA GLY A 108 8.81 6.41 -8.05
C GLY A 108 7.39 6.22 -7.55
N ILE A 109 7.09 6.91 -6.46
CA ILE A 109 5.78 6.92 -5.81
C ILE A 109 5.24 8.35 -5.81
N TRP A 110 4.00 8.52 -6.23
CA TRP A 110 3.21 9.72 -5.95
C TRP A 110 2.38 9.47 -4.69
N ASN A 111 2.63 10.25 -3.64
CA ASN A 111 1.97 10.19 -2.34
C ASN A 111 1.58 11.61 -1.93
#